data_AF-A0A966IUZ7-F1
#
_entry.id   AF-A0A966IUZ7-F1
#
_cell.length_a   1.000
_cell.length_b   1.000
_cell.length_c   1.000
_cell.angle_alpha   90.00
_cell.angle_beta   90.00
_cell.angle_gamma   90.00
#
_symmetry.space_group_name_H-M   'P 1'
#
loop_
_entity.id
_entity.type
_entity.pdbx_description
1 polymer ?
#
loop_
_entity_poly.entity_id
_entity_poly.type
_entity_poly.pdbx_seq_one_letter_code
_entity_poly.pdbx_strand_id
1 'polypeptide(L)'
;FYSAIPFAFALARPENALAAAFLIFSFIGTASSFLGFAILAEKHQVTTEIRGKKTFYYLGGLTEGAETVLLLLAMLIWPDYFSIMALLFGLLCWVTTGTRIYAAYRQFND
;
A
#
# COMPACT_ATOMS: atom_id res chain seq x y z
N PHE A 1 2.47 9.34 -7.59
CA PHE A 1 3.72 8.79 -8.14
C PHE A 1 3.60 7.29 -8.40
N TYR A 2 3.42 6.43 -7.39
CA TYR A 2 3.39 4.97 -7.57
C TYR A 2 2.36 4.47 -8.60
N SER A 3 1.15 5.02 -8.60
CA SER A 3 0.09 4.63 -9.56
C SER A 3 0.35 5.06 -11.01
N ALA A 4 1.30 5.98 -11.25
CA ALA A 4 1.58 6.46 -12.61
C ALA A 4 2.25 5.39 -13.48
N ILE A 5 3.09 4.53 -12.87
CA ILE A 5 3.80 3.47 -13.61
C ILE A 5 2.82 2.39 -14.09
N PRO A 6 1.96 1.77 -13.24
CA PRO A 6 0.95 0.83 -13.71
C PRO A 6 0.01 1.45 -14.74
N PHE A 7 -0.38 2.72 -14.55
CA PHE A 7 -1.22 3.43 -15.51
C PHE A 7 -0.54 3.60 -16.88
N ALA A 8 0.75 3.94 -16.92
CA ALA A 8 1.52 4.01 -18.16
C ALA A 8 1.59 2.64 -18.87
N PHE A 9 1.73 1.55 -18.12
CA PHE A 9 1.68 0.19 -18.67
C PHE A 9 0.31 -0.16 -19.25
N ALA A 10 -0.78 0.23 -18.58
CA ALA A 10 -2.14 0.05 -19.11
C ALA A 10 -2.37 0.80 -20.43
N LEU A 11 -1.81 2.00 -20.56
CA LEU A 11 -1.89 2.82 -21.77
C LEU A 11 -1.02 2.28 -22.91
N ALA A 12 0.21 1.87 -22.60
CA ALA A 12 1.16 1.37 -23.59
C ALA A 12 0.80 -0.04 -24.10
N ARG A 13 0.21 -0.87 -23.24
CA ARG A 13 -0.07 -2.29 -23.46
C ARG A 13 -1.45 -2.64 -22.87
N PRO A 14 -2.53 -2.60 -23.67
CA PRO A 14 -3.90 -2.83 -23.19
C PRO A 14 -4.09 -4.20 -22.51
N GLU A 15 -3.30 -5.21 -22.86
CA GLU A 15 -3.28 -6.52 -22.21
C GLU A 15 -2.94 -6.46 -20.71
N ASN A 16 -2.21 -5.43 -20.29
CA ASN A 16 -1.84 -5.19 -18.89
C ASN A 16 -2.88 -4.37 -18.13
N ALA A 17 -3.92 -3.85 -18.79
CA ALA A 17 -4.84 -2.88 -18.21
C ALA A 17 -5.55 -3.39 -16.95
N LEU A 18 -6.00 -4.65 -16.95
CA LEU A 18 -6.67 -5.25 -15.78
C LEU A 18 -5.72 -5.40 -14.59
N ALA A 19 -4.52 -5.91 -14.82
CA ALA A 19 -3.52 -6.09 -13.76
C ALA A 19 -3.03 -4.74 -13.21
N ALA A 20 -2.86 -3.74 -14.09
CA ALA A 20 -2.56 -2.37 -13.71
C ALA A 20 -3.67 -1.74 -12.85
N ALA A 21 -4.93 -1.87 -13.28
CA ALA A 21 -6.08 -1.36 -12.53
C ALA A 21 -6.18 -2.02 -11.14
N PHE A 22 -5.97 -3.33 -11.06
CA PHE A 22 -5.94 -4.05 -9.79
C PHE A 22 -4.83 -3.56 -8.86
N LEU A 23 -3.61 -3.34 -9.37
CA LEU A 23 -2.50 -2.84 -8.57
C LEU A 23 -2.76 -1.40 -8.07
N ILE A 24 -3.28 -0.53 -8.94
CA ILE A 24 -3.67 0.84 -8.56
C ILE A 24 -4.73 0.81 -7.46
N PHE A 25 -5.74 -0.04 -7.59
CA PHE A 25 -6.78 -0.21 -6.59
C PHE A 25 -6.21 -0.71 -5.26
N SER A 26 -5.25 -1.64 -5.31
CA SER A 26 -4.58 -2.17 -4.13
C SER A 26 -3.76 -1.09 -3.39
N PHE A 27 -3.12 -0.15 -4.11
CA PHE A 27 -2.44 1.00 -3.50
C PHE A 27 -3.40 1.94 -2.76
N ILE A 28 -4.63 2.09 -3.23
CA ILE A 28 -5.65 2.89 -2.54
C ILE A 28 -6.00 2.23 -1.20
N GLY A 29 -6.13 0.89 -1.17
CA GLY A 29 -6.39 0.14 0.06
C GLY A 29 -5.27 0.28 1.11
N THR A 30 -4.01 0.30 0.70
CA THR A 30 -2.89 0.45 1.66
C THR A 30 -2.76 1.89 2.17
N ALA A 31 -3.02 2.89 1.32
CA ALA A 31 -3.01 4.29 1.71
C ALA A 31 -4.19 4.65 2.63
N SER A 32 -5.40 4.17 2.31
CA SER A 32 -6.59 4.44 3.10
C SER A 32 -6.53 3.80 4.48
N SER A 33 -6.06 2.55 4.59
CA SER A 33 -5.89 1.88 5.89
C SER A 33 -4.85 2.56 6.77
N PHE A 34 -3.77 3.09 6.19
CA PHE A 34 -2.78 3.88 6.93
C PHE A 34 -3.39 5.17 7.51
N LEU A 35 -4.11 5.93 6.67
CA LEU A 35 -4.74 7.17 7.10
C LEU A 35 -5.86 6.93 8.12
N GLY A 36 -6.69 5.90 7.89
CA GLY A 36 -7.75 5.51 8.81
C GLY A 36 -7.21 5.13 10.19
N PHE A 37 -6.10 4.38 10.24
CA PHE A 37 -5.42 4.09 11.50
C PHE A 37 -4.93 5.38 12.18
N ALA A 38 -4.28 6.29 11.45
CA ALA A 38 -3.76 7.53 12.00
C ALA A 38 -4.87 8.41 12.61
N ILE A 39 -6.04 8.49 11.96
CA ILE A 39 -7.21 9.21 12.47
C ILE A 39 -7.73 8.57 13.77
N LEU A 40 -7.84 7.23 13.82
CA LEU A 40 -8.28 6.54 15.04
C LEU A 40 -7.28 6.74 16.19
N ALA A 41 -5.98 6.66 15.92
CA ALA A 41 -4.94 6.88 16.91
C ALA A 41 -4.97 8.32 17.49
N GLU A 42 -5.21 9.31 16.65
CA GLU A 42 -5.33 10.72 17.05
C GLU A 42 -6.60 10.94 17.90
N LYS A 43 -7.74 10.38 17.50
CA LYS A 43 -9.00 10.45 18.25
C LYS A 43 -8.89 9.84 19.65
N HIS A 44 -8.18 8.73 19.80
CA HIS A 44 -7.99 8.04 21.08
C HIS A 44 -6.81 8.60 21.90
N GLN A 45 -6.24 9.75 21.53
CA GLN A 45 -5.15 10.42 22.26
C GLN A 45 -3.96 9.48 22.54
N VAL A 46 -3.72 8.49 21.66
CA VAL A 46 -2.65 7.52 21.85
C VAL A 46 -1.31 8.25 21.69
N THR A 47 -0.75 8.68 22.82
CA THR A 47 0.55 9.37 22.88
C THR A 47 1.58 8.39 23.42
N THR A 48 2.43 7.88 22.53
CA THR A 48 3.59 7.07 22.95
C THR A 48 4.76 8.02 23.21
N GLU A 49 5.04 8.29 24.48
CA GLU A 49 6.14 9.16 24.93
C GLU A 49 7.53 8.68 24.44
N ILE A 50 7.66 7.43 23.98
CA ILE A 50 8.92 6.79 23.60
C ILE A 50 9.43 7.22 22.21
N ARG A 51 8.61 7.86 21.36
CA ARG A 51 9.04 8.21 19.99
C ARG A 51 8.54 9.59 19.58
N GLY A 52 9.30 10.60 19.98
CA GLY A 52 8.93 12.01 20.00
C GLY A 52 8.25 12.57 18.74
N LYS A 53 7.30 13.48 18.97
CA LYS A 53 6.71 14.49 18.06
C LYS A 53 6.83 14.19 16.55
N LYS A 54 6.46 12.98 16.09
CA LYS A 54 6.16 12.74 14.68
C LYS A 54 4.65 12.58 14.56
N THR A 55 4.03 13.52 13.85
CA THR A 55 2.58 13.69 13.63
C THR A 55 1.88 12.48 13.00
N PHE A 56 2.61 11.44 12.59
CA PHE A 56 2.05 10.25 11.95
C PHE A 56 2.41 8.99 12.74
N TYR A 57 1.39 8.32 13.27
CA TYR A 57 1.50 6.97 13.82
C TYR A 57 1.92 6.04 12.66
N TYR A 58 3.19 5.63 12.64
CA TYR A 58 3.75 4.83 11.56
C TYR A 58 3.55 3.34 11.89
N LEU A 59 2.44 2.75 11.42
CA LEU A 59 2.37 1.30 11.31
C LEU A 59 3.19 0.85 10.11
N GLY A 60 4.35 0.27 10.40
CA GLY A 60 5.10 -0.51 9.43
C GLY A 60 4.19 -1.54 8.75
N GLY A 61 4.45 -1.81 7.48
CA GLY A 61 3.72 -2.81 6.69
C GLY A 61 4.70 -3.66 5.90
N LEU A 62 4.26 -4.81 5.42
CA LEU A 62 5.10 -5.74 4.64
C LEU A 62 5.44 -5.20 3.23
N THR A 63 4.74 -4.14 2.80
CA THR A 63 5.00 -3.41 1.55
C THR A 63 5.29 -1.95 1.90
N GLU A 64 6.55 -1.63 2.24
CA GLU A 64 6.99 -0.25 2.46
C GLU A 64 7.31 0.45 1.12
N GLY A 65 7.76 1.69 1.22
CA GLY A 65 8.14 2.50 0.05
C GLY A 65 9.32 1.89 -0.72
N ALA A 66 10.25 1.23 -0.03
CA ALA A 66 11.42 0.62 -0.65
C ALA A 66 11.04 -0.58 -1.53
N GLU A 67 10.25 -1.54 -1.03
CA GLU A 67 9.83 -2.69 -1.85
C GLU A 67 8.94 -2.24 -3.01
N THR A 68 8.09 -1.23 -2.79
CA THR A 68 7.23 -0.67 -3.84
C THR A 68 8.08 -0.06 -4.96
N VAL A 69 9.10 0.76 -4.63
CA VAL A 69 10.00 1.35 -5.64
C VAL A 69 10.77 0.27 -6.39
N LEU A 70 11.31 -0.74 -5.69
CA LEU A 70 12.02 -1.85 -6.32
C LEU A 70 11.13 -2.62 -7.30
N LEU A 71 9.88 -2.89 -6.93
CA LEU A 71 8.91 -3.53 -7.82
C LEU A 71 8.65 -2.68 -9.07
N LEU A 72 8.43 -1.38 -8.91
CA LEU A 72 8.15 -0.50 -10.05
C LEU A 72 9.35 -0.41 -11.01
N LEU A 73 10.58 -0.39 -10.47
CA LEU A 73 11.79 -0.49 -11.28
C LEU A 73 11.88 -1.84 -11.99
N ALA A 74 11.57 -2.94 -11.32
CA ALA A 74 11.56 -4.26 -11.92
C ALA A 74 10.50 -4.38 -13.04
N MET A 75 9.34 -3.75 -12.89
CA MET A 75 8.32 -3.68 -13.95
C MET A 75 8.83 -2.97 -15.20
N LEU A 76 9.63 -1.91 -15.02
CA LEU A 76 10.25 -1.17 -16.12
C LEU A 76 11.34 -1.99 -16.83
N ILE A 77 12.10 -2.81 -16.10
CA ILE A 77 13.16 -3.67 -16.66
C ILE A 77 12.56 -4.89 -17.38
N TRP A 78 11.50 -5.48 -16.82
CA TRP A 78 10.85 -6.70 -17.32
C TRP A 78 9.36 -6.47 -17.64
N PRO A 79 9.06 -5.74 -18.73
CA PRO A 79 7.69 -5.33 -19.05
C PRO A 79 6.76 -6.51 -19.38
N ASP A 80 7.29 -7.63 -19.84
CA ASP A 80 6.50 -8.81 -20.21
C ASP A 80 5.96 -9.57 -18.98
N TYR A 81 6.60 -9.40 -17.82
CA TYR A 81 6.17 -10.01 -16.55
C TYR A 81 5.29 -9.07 -15.71
N PHE A 82 4.95 -7.89 -16.23
CA PHE A 82 4.20 -6.86 -15.52
C PHE A 82 2.93 -7.41 -14.86
N SER A 83 2.11 -8.15 -15.61
CA SER A 83 0.82 -8.63 -15.12
C SER A 83 0.97 -9.55 -13.89
N ILE A 84 1.95 -10.46 -13.91
CA ILE A 84 2.22 -11.38 -12.79
C ILE A 84 2.72 -10.58 -11.57
N MET A 85 3.67 -9.68 -11.79
CA MET A 85 4.22 -8.84 -10.73
C MET A 85 3.15 -7.95 -10.09
N ALA A 86 2.26 -7.37 -10.90
CA ALA A 86 1.16 -6.52 -10.44
C ALA A 86 0.14 -7.30 -9.61
N LEU A 87 -0.21 -8.51 -10.02
CA LEU A 87 -1.12 -9.37 -9.25
C LEU A 87 -0.50 -9.80 -7.92
N LEU A 88 0.75 -10.29 -7.94
CA LEU A 88 1.45 -10.72 -6.73
C LEU A 88 1.59 -9.59 -5.72
N PHE A 89 2.06 -8.43 -6.17
CA PHE A 89 2.23 -7.29 -5.28
C PHE A 89 0.90 -6.70 -4.81
N GLY A 90 -0.12 -6.66 -5.68
CA GLY A 90 -1.47 -6.25 -5.30
C GLY A 90 -2.03 -7.13 -4.18
N LEU A 91 -1.83 -8.45 -4.23
CA LEU A 91 -2.21 -9.36 -3.15
C LEU A 91 -1.46 -9.07 -1.84
N LEU A 92 -0.15 -8.77 -1.91
CA LEU A 92 0.62 -8.37 -0.72
C LEU A 92 0.12 -7.04 -0.13
N CYS A 93 -0.29 -6.10 -0.97
CA CYS A 93 -0.95 -4.88 -0.54
C CYS A 93 -2.26 -5.18 0.20
N TRP A 94 -3.09 -6.10 -0.29
CA TRP A 94 -4.32 -6.53 0.41
C TRP A 94 -4.04 -7.18 1.76
N VAL A 95 -3.03 -8.05 1.85
CA VAL A 95 -2.58 -8.61 3.14
C VAL A 95 -2.17 -7.49 4.10
N THR A 96 -1.42 -6.50 3.63
CA THR A 96 -1.01 -5.35 4.44
C THR A 96 -2.21 -4.51 4.90
N THR A 97 -3.17 -4.24 4.01
CA THR A 97 -4.42 -3.55 4.37
C THR A 97 -5.21 -4.33 5.42
N GLY A 98 -5.38 -5.64 5.25
CA GLY A 98 -6.10 -6.50 6.19
C GLY A 98 -5.44 -6.54 7.57
N THR A 99 -4.11 -6.72 7.62
CA THR A 99 -3.36 -6.72 8.89
C THR A 99 -3.47 -5.38 9.63
N ARG A 100 -3.43 -4.25 8.91
CA ARG A 100 -3.63 -2.91 9.49
C ARG A 100 -5.03 -2.71 10.04
N ILE A 101 -6.06 -3.12 9.30
CA ILE A 101 -7.45 -3.02 9.75
C ILE A 101 -7.67 -3.90 10.99
N TYR A 102 -7.14 -5.13 10.99
CA TYR A 102 -7.22 -6.02 12.14
C TYR A 102 -6.50 -5.46 13.37
N ALA A 103 -5.31 -4.90 13.19
CA ALA A 103 -4.58 -4.24 14.27
C ALA A 103 -5.34 -3.04 14.83
N ALA A 104 -5.93 -2.21 13.96
CA ALA A 104 -6.78 -1.09 14.36
C ALA A 104 -7.98 -1.58 15.18
N TYR A 105 -8.70 -2.59 14.69
CA TYR A 105 -9.85 -3.15 15.36
C TYR A 105 -9.48 -3.67 16.75
N ARG A 106 -8.41 -4.46 16.88
CA ARG A 106 -7.98 -4.98 18.18
C ARG A 106 -7.56 -3.88 19.16
N GLN A 107 -6.99 -2.79 18.68
CA GLN A 107 -6.47 -1.72 19.54
C GLN A 107 -7.55 -0.72 20.00
N PHE A 108 -8.62 -0.54 19.23
CA PHE A 108 -9.66 0.47 19.49
C PHE A 108 -11.05 -0.12 19.79
N ASN A 109 -11.17 -1.44 19.94
CA ASN A 109 -12.43 -2.12 20.27
C ASN A 109 -12.56 -2.46 21.77
N ASP A 110 -11.85 -1.71 22.62
CA ASP A 110 -12.05 -1.58 24.08
C ASP A 110 -12.51 -0.15 24.39
#